data_AF-A0A7S1FXY6-F1
#
_entry.id   AF-A0A7S1FXY6-F1
#
_cell.length_a   1.000
_cell.length_b   1.000
_cell.length_c   1.000
_cell.angle_alpha   90.00
_cell.angle_beta   90.00
_cell.angle_gamma   90.00
#
_symmetry.space_group_name_H-M   'P 1'
#
loop_
_entity.id
_entity.type
_entity.pdbx_description
1 polymer ?
#
loop_
_entity_poly.entity_id
_entity_poly.type
_entity_poly.pdbx_seq_one_letter_code
_entity_poly.pdbx_strand_id
1 'polypeptide(L)'
;MAISSRRSRPSHSIRHAVNRRKIPIGIVSLCLLLWIYNFPPSVMNPSARVLGSGTKFKGTQYWKEGATLSFTTLYETSFARAQVHSVQLEDGSTVVNDWLWFDEVDHINVLVEGPDGRFIVFRQTKYAITGETLAIVGGMLEPGETAREAAARELEEELGLRAEEWRDLGAYRPAANR
;
A
#
# COMPACT_ATOMS: atom_id res chain seq x y z
N MET A 1 50.14 -22.11 18.01
CA MET A 1 50.89 -21.42 16.95
C MET A 1 49.87 -20.93 15.93
N ALA A 2 49.89 -19.64 15.60
CA ALA A 2 48.90 -18.88 14.82
C ALA A 2 48.64 -19.48 13.41
N ILE A 3 47.55 -19.19 12.68
CA ILE A 3 47.28 -17.90 11.99
C ILE A 3 45.80 -17.85 11.53
N SER A 4 45.06 -16.89 12.08
CA SER A 4 44.23 -15.86 11.41
C SER A 4 43.70 -16.10 9.98
N SER A 5 42.38 -15.94 9.78
CA SER A 5 41.89 -14.96 8.79
C SER A 5 40.49 -14.46 9.13
N ARG A 6 40.44 -13.31 9.80
CA ARG A 6 39.27 -12.40 9.78
C ARG A 6 39.08 -11.90 8.35
N ARG A 7 37.90 -12.08 7.76
CA ARG A 7 37.47 -11.26 6.62
C ARG A 7 36.60 -10.13 7.15
N SER A 8 37.24 -8.98 7.35
CA SER A 8 36.63 -7.68 7.56
C SER A 8 35.81 -7.27 6.33
N ARG A 9 34.50 -7.10 6.48
CA ARG A 9 33.68 -6.41 5.48
C ARG A 9 33.94 -4.90 5.57
N PRO A 10 34.16 -4.21 4.45
CA PRO A 10 34.49 -2.79 4.46
C PRO A 10 33.27 -1.93 4.83
N SER A 11 33.43 -1.16 5.90
CA SER A 11 32.58 -0.04 6.29
C SER A 11 32.57 1.03 5.20
N HIS A 12 31.45 1.24 4.53
CA HIS A 12 31.23 2.44 3.71
C HIS A 12 30.33 3.39 4.49
N SER A 13 30.96 4.16 5.38
CA SER A 13 30.42 5.42 5.86
C SER A 13 30.49 6.41 4.70
N ILE A 14 29.34 6.75 4.11
CA ILE A 14 29.25 7.89 3.20
C ILE A 14 28.45 8.98 3.91
N ARG A 15 29.21 9.87 4.55
CA ARG A 15 28.73 11.19 4.96
C ARG A 15 28.59 12.04 3.70
N HIS A 16 27.38 12.43 3.34
CA HIS A 16 27.19 13.56 2.44
C HIS A 16 26.50 14.71 3.19
N ALA A 17 27.30 15.75 3.40
CA ALA A 17 26.89 17.06 3.87
C ALA A 17 25.90 17.68 2.88
N VAL A 18 24.66 17.89 3.31
CA VAL A 18 23.70 18.69 2.55
C VAL A 18 24.04 20.16 2.74
N ASN A 19 24.58 20.75 1.69
CA ASN A 19 24.93 22.15 1.59
C ASN A 19 23.66 23.01 1.64
N ARG A 20 23.53 23.83 2.70
CA ARG A 20 22.41 24.76 2.88
C ARG A 20 22.58 25.96 1.95
N ARG A 21 21.80 26.04 0.88
CA ARG A 21 21.56 27.31 0.17
C ARG A 21 20.07 27.63 0.20
N LYS A 22 19.74 28.77 0.81
CA LYS A 22 18.41 29.37 0.83
C LYS A 22 18.07 29.85 -0.58
N ILE A 23 16.89 29.50 -1.09
CA ILE A 23 16.34 30.06 -2.33
C ILE A 23 15.05 30.82 -1.95
N PRO A 24 14.88 32.09 -2.36
CA PRO A 24 13.77 32.94 -1.94
C PRO A 24 12.47 32.66 -2.70
N ILE A 25 11.38 33.00 -2.01
CA ILE A 25 9.97 32.83 -2.35
C ILE A 25 9.56 33.73 -3.52
N GLY A 26 8.78 33.21 -4.47
CA GLY A 26 8.09 34.01 -5.48
C GLY A 26 7.09 33.22 -6.33
N ILE A 27 5.80 33.48 -6.08
CA ILE A 27 4.62 33.24 -6.92
C ILE A 27 4.16 31.78 -7.10
N VAL A 28 3.03 31.48 -6.45
CA VAL A 28 2.17 30.33 -6.71
C VAL A 28 1.54 30.48 -8.09
N SER A 29 1.89 29.57 -9.01
CA SER A 29 1.14 29.35 -10.24
C SER A 29 0.70 27.90 -10.26
N LEU A 30 -0.61 27.69 -10.19
CA LEU A 30 -1.27 26.40 -10.32
C LEU A 30 -1.20 25.98 -11.79
N CYS A 31 -0.22 25.15 -12.14
CA CYS A 31 -0.22 24.44 -13.41
C CYS A 31 -0.80 23.04 -13.19
N LEU A 32 -1.93 22.76 -13.84
CA LEU A 32 -2.41 21.40 -14.07
C LEU A 32 -1.30 20.65 -14.84
N LEU A 33 -0.57 19.78 -14.15
CA LEU A 33 0.31 18.80 -14.79
C LEU A 33 -0.46 17.48 -14.88
N LEU A 34 -1.03 17.20 -16.06
CA LEU A 34 -1.28 15.83 -16.48
C LEU A 34 0.08 15.17 -16.68
N TRP A 35 0.53 14.42 -15.68
CA TRP A 35 1.70 13.56 -15.82
C TRP A 35 1.22 12.17 -16.24
N ILE A 36 1.25 11.92 -17.56
CA ILE A 36 1.07 10.57 -18.09
C ILE A 36 2.42 9.86 -17.94
N TYR A 37 2.52 8.88 -17.04
CA TYR A 37 3.63 7.94 -17.05
C TYR A 37 3.56 7.11 -18.34
N ASN A 38 4.65 7.13 -19.13
CA ASN A 38 4.96 6.02 -20.02
C ASN A 38 5.36 4.83 -19.14
N PHE A 39 4.38 4.05 -18.68
CA PHE A 39 4.65 2.69 -18.22
C PHE A 39 5.12 1.86 -19.44
N PRO A 40 6.12 0.97 -19.29
CA PRO A 40 6.33 -0.05 -20.32
C PRO A 40 5.01 -0.80 -20.54
N PRO A 41 4.66 -1.20 -21.78
CA PRO A 41 3.40 -1.86 -22.06
C PRO A 41 3.26 -3.06 -21.11
N SER A 42 2.13 -3.11 -20.41
CA SER A 42 1.75 -4.23 -19.56
C SER A 42 1.75 -5.50 -20.42
N VAL A 43 2.73 -6.36 -20.21
CA VAL A 43 2.82 -7.66 -20.88
C VAL A 43 1.79 -8.58 -20.22
N MET A 44 0.74 -8.94 -20.96
CA MET A 44 -0.21 -9.97 -20.53
C MET A 44 0.54 -11.29 -20.32
N ASN A 45 0.43 -11.90 -19.14
CA ASN A 45 1.07 -13.17 -18.85
C ASN A 45 0.22 -14.31 -19.48
N PRO A 46 0.69 -14.99 -20.55
CA PRO A 46 -0.08 -16.03 -21.24
C PRO A 46 -0.26 -17.31 -20.40
N SER A 47 0.43 -17.41 -19.27
CA SER A 47 0.28 -18.51 -18.30
C SER A 47 -0.78 -18.21 -17.23
N ALA A 48 -1.39 -17.02 -17.24
CA ALA A 48 -2.45 -16.68 -16.29
C ALA A 48 -3.65 -17.60 -16.50
N ARG A 49 -3.96 -18.42 -15.49
CA ARG A 49 -5.16 -19.26 -15.46
C ARG A 49 -6.16 -18.65 -14.51
N VAL A 50 -7.45 -18.66 -14.90
CA VAL A 50 -8.54 -18.49 -13.94
C VAL A 50 -8.60 -19.79 -13.13
N LEU A 51 -8.08 -19.74 -11.93
CA LEU A 51 -8.08 -20.86 -11.00
C LEU A 51 -9.39 -20.81 -10.20
N GLY A 52 -10.03 -21.96 -9.94
CA GLY A 52 -11.35 -22.00 -9.30
C GLY A 52 -11.43 -21.37 -7.90
N SER A 53 -12.65 -21.03 -7.47
CA SER A 53 -13.01 -20.42 -6.19
C SER A 53 -12.78 -21.35 -4.97
N GLY A 54 -12.46 -20.78 -3.80
CA GLY A 54 -12.29 -21.49 -2.52
C GLY A 54 -12.83 -20.70 -1.31
N THR A 55 -12.30 -20.95 -0.11
CA THR A 55 -12.54 -20.19 1.14
C THR A 55 -11.25 -19.69 1.79
N LYS A 56 -10.25 -19.33 0.99
CA LYS A 56 -8.87 -19.00 1.41
C LYS A 56 -8.70 -17.56 1.86
N PHE A 57 -9.52 -16.63 1.34
CA PHE A 57 -9.38 -15.21 1.67
C PHE A 57 -9.68 -14.96 3.15
N LYS A 58 -8.81 -14.20 3.81
CA LYS A 58 -8.87 -13.95 5.26
C LYS A 58 -9.25 -12.51 5.62
N GLY A 59 -9.36 -11.63 4.64
CA GLY A 59 -9.73 -10.24 4.86
C GLY A 59 -11.25 -10.06 4.95
N THR A 60 -11.64 -8.82 5.24
CA THR A 60 -13.04 -8.42 5.25
C THR A 60 -13.59 -8.37 3.82
N GLN A 61 -14.80 -8.88 3.61
CA GLN A 61 -15.50 -8.75 2.33
C GLN A 61 -16.37 -7.51 2.34
N TYR A 62 -16.36 -6.77 1.23
CA TYR A 62 -17.16 -5.56 1.11
C TYR A 62 -18.05 -5.61 -0.11
N TRP A 63 -19.26 -5.07 0.04
CA TRP A 63 -20.22 -4.89 -1.04
C TRP A 63 -21.17 -3.76 -0.68
N LYS A 64 -21.88 -3.23 -1.68
CA LYS A 64 -22.88 -2.18 -1.48
C LYS A 64 -24.26 -2.85 -1.41
N GLU A 65 -24.80 -2.96 -0.20
CA GLU A 65 -26.15 -3.51 0.02
C GLU A 65 -27.18 -2.76 -0.84
N GLY A 66 -28.11 -3.51 -1.44
CA GLY A 66 -29.11 -2.99 -2.38
C GLY A 66 -28.61 -2.71 -3.79
N ALA A 67 -27.32 -2.40 -3.99
CA ALA A 67 -26.75 -2.19 -5.31
C ALA A 67 -26.09 -3.45 -5.88
N THR A 68 -25.40 -4.25 -5.07
CA THR A 68 -24.83 -5.54 -5.49
C THR A 68 -25.93 -6.60 -5.47
N LEU A 69 -26.35 -7.05 -6.66
CA LEU A 69 -27.44 -8.02 -6.84
C LEU A 69 -26.95 -9.47 -6.69
N SER A 70 -25.77 -9.77 -7.22
CA SER A 70 -25.11 -11.07 -7.09
C SER A 70 -23.62 -10.94 -7.38
N PHE A 71 -22.85 -11.99 -7.07
CA PHE A 71 -21.44 -12.04 -7.42
C PHE A 71 -20.96 -13.48 -7.67
N THR A 72 -19.91 -13.62 -8.48
CA THR A 72 -19.17 -14.85 -8.69
C THR A 72 -17.71 -14.62 -8.35
N THR A 73 -17.14 -15.41 -7.44
CA THR A 73 -15.70 -15.38 -7.17
C THR A 73 -14.93 -16.01 -8.33
N LEU A 74 -14.04 -15.23 -8.95
CA LEU A 74 -13.18 -15.71 -10.03
C LEU A 74 -11.99 -16.47 -9.47
N TYR A 75 -11.30 -15.89 -8.49
CA TYR A 75 -10.13 -16.48 -7.84
C TYR A 75 -9.86 -15.84 -6.48
N GLU A 76 -9.13 -16.56 -5.62
CA GLU A 76 -8.71 -16.03 -4.32
C GLU A 76 -7.47 -16.73 -3.75
N THR A 77 -6.77 -15.97 -2.91
CA THR A 77 -5.64 -16.38 -2.07
C THR A 77 -5.89 -15.93 -0.63
N SER A 78 -4.95 -16.15 0.28
CA SER A 78 -5.05 -15.58 1.63
C SER A 78 -4.99 -14.05 1.68
N PHE A 79 -4.47 -13.40 0.63
CA PHE A 79 -4.20 -11.96 0.60
C PHE A 79 -5.22 -11.15 -0.19
N ALA A 80 -5.83 -11.75 -1.21
CA ALA A 80 -6.73 -11.05 -2.12
C ALA A 80 -7.76 -12.00 -2.74
N ARG A 81 -8.90 -11.44 -3.16
CA ARG A 81 -9.97 -12.11 -3.87
C ARG A 81 -10.47 -11.25 -5.01
N ALA A 82 -10.67 -11.87 -6.18
CA ALA A 82 -11.27 -11.24 -7.35
C ALA A 82 -12.66 -11.84 -7.60
N GLN A 83 -13.64 -10.99 -7.87
CA GLN A 83 -15.04 -11.36 -8.11
C GLN A 83 -15.60 -10.59 -9.30
N VAL A 84 -16.65 -11.12 -9.92
CA VAL A 84 -17.50 -10.38 -10.86
C VAL A 84 -18.85 -10.18 -10.21
N HIS A 85 -19.25 -8.93 -10.05
CA HIS A 85 -20.52 -8.55 -9.46
C HIS A 85 -21.53 -8.19 -10.56
N SER A 86 -22.80 -8.49 -10.30
CA SER A 86 -23.94 -7.86 -10.95
C SER A 86 -24.37 -6.68 -10.08
N VAL A 87 -24.26 -5.47 -10.61
CA VAL A 87 -24.46 -4.21 -9.88
C VAL A 87 -25.56 -3.39 -10.54
N GLN A 88 -26.54 -2.95 -9.74
CA GLN A 88 -27.52 -1.95 -10.13
C GLN A 88 -26.95 -0.55 -9.91
N LEU A 89 -27.03 0.30 -10.94
CA LEU A 89 -26.59 1.69 -10.85
C LEU A 89 -27.63 2.55 -10.14
N GLU A 90 -27.23 3.78 -9.79
CA GLU A 90 -28.05 4.72 -9.01
C GLU A 90 -29.34 5.15 -9.70
N ASP A 91 -29.41 5.00 -11.03
CA ASP A 91 -30.64 5.24 -11.80
C ASP A 91 -31.75 4.21 -11.53
N GLY A 92 -31.45 3.13 -10.80
CA GLY A 92 -32.38 2.07 -10.42
C GLY A 92 -32.84 1.19 -11.58
N SER A 93 -32.37 1.39 -12.80
CA SER A 93 -32.82 0.66 -13.99
C SER A 93 -31.68 -0.06 -14.73
N THR A 94 -30.46 0.50 -14.67
CA THR A 94 -29.29 -0.06 -15.33
C THR A 94 -28.63 -1.10 -14.45
N VAL A 95 -28.38 -2.28 -15.03
CA VAL A 95 -27.64 -3.37 -14.38
C VAL A 95 -26.38 -3.69 -15.18
N VAL A 96 -25.23 -3.65 -14.52
CA VAL A 96 -23.92 -4.04 -15.07
C VAL A 96 -23.57 -5.42 -14.53
N ASN A 97 -23.35 -6.40 -15.41
CA ASN A 97 -23.18 -7.81 -15.02
C ASN A 97 -21.72 -8.29 -14.99
N ASP A 98 -20.78 -7.44 -15.38
CA ASP A 98 -19.35 -7.72 -15.49
C ASP A 98 -18.51 -6.78 -14.62
N TRP A 99 -19.07 -6.30 -13.50
CA TRP A 99 -18.37 -5.40 -12.60
C TRP A 99 -17.27 -6.14 -11.83
N LEU A 100 -16.02 -5.97 -12.26
CA LEU A 100 -14.87 -6.60 -11.61
C LEU A 100 -14.63 -5.95 -10.23
N TRP A 101 -14.56 -6.79 -9.20
CA TRP A 101 -14.41 -6.41 -7.80
C TRP A 101 -13.22 -7.11 -7.16
N PHE A 102 -12.43 -6.38 -6.37
CA PHE A 102 -11.27 -6.86 -5.65
C PHE A 102 -11.37 -6.58 -4.15
N ASP A 103 -11.28 -7.64 -3.35
CA ASP A 103 -10.98 -7.52 -1.92
C ASP A 103 -9.51 -7.80 -1.70
N GLU A 104 -8.87 -7.00 -0.85
CA GLU A 104 -7.55 -7.24 -0.28
C GLU A 104 -7.67 -7.26 1.23
N VAL A 105 -6.73 -7.91 1.93
CA VAL A 105 -6.63 -7.79 3.39
C VAL A 105 -6.54 -6.32 3.77
N ASP A 106 -7.09 -5.94 4.92
CA ASP A 106 -7.01 -4.56 5.37
C ASP A 106 -5.55 -4.17 5.68
N HIS A 107 -5.21 -2.90 5.46
CA HIS A 107 -3.86 -2.39 5.69
C HIS A 107 -3.91 -1.10 6.51
N ILE A 108 -2.85 -0.86 7.28
CA ILE A 108 -2.60 0.42 7.92
C ILE A 108 -1.54 1.23 7.17
N ASN A 109 -1.56 2.53 7.40
CA ASN A 109 -0.47 3.45 7.12
C ASN A 109 -0.26 4.33 8.36
N VAL A 110 1.00 4.57 8.74
CA VAL A 110 1.34 5.40 9.90
C VAL A 110 2.19 6.58 9.48
N LEU A 111 1.70 7.78 9.78
CA LEU A 111 2.49 9.01 9.70
C LEU A 111 3.14 9.25 11.06
N VAL A 112 4.48 9.21 11.09
CA VAL A 112 5.26 9.36 12.31
C VAL A 112 5.79 10.79 12.37
N GLU A 113 5.27 11.58 13.30
CA GLU A 113 5.77 12.94 13.59
C GLU A 113 6.90 12.86 14.63
N GLY A 114 8.07 13.41 14.29
CA GLY A 114 9.20 13.52 15.20
C GLY A 114 9.07 14.70 16.17
N PRO A 115 9.94 14.79 17.20
CA PRO A 115 9.86 15.83 18.23
C PRO A 115 9.99 17.28 17.71
N ASP A 116 10.45 17.47 16.48
CA ASP A 116 10.60 18.77 15.83
C ASP A 116 9.47 19.08 14.82
N GLY A 117 8.39 18.31 14.85
CA GLY A 117 7.22 18.48 13.99
C GLY A 117 7.42 18.02 12.55
N ARG A 118 8.51 17.29 12.25
CA ARG A 118 8.77 16.74 10.91
C ARG A 118 8.32 15.29 10.82
N PHE A 119 7.78 14.91 9.67
CA PHE A 119 7.39 13.52 9.41
C PHE A 119 8.59 12.67 8.99
N ILE A 120 8.66 11.47 9.56
CA ILE A 120 9.66 10.47 9.20
C ILE A 120 9.16 9.68 8.00
N VAL A 121 10.02 9.56 7.00
CA VAL A 121 9.84 8.70 5.82
C VAL A 121 11.13 7.94 5.60
N PHE A 122 11.05 6.76 4.99
CA PHE A 122 12.22 5.94 4.67
C PHE A 122 12.24 5.56 3.19
N ARG A 123 13.41 5.10 2.72
CA ARG A 123 13.55 4.59 1.36
C ARG A 123 13.22 3.10 1.34
N GLN A 124 12.40 2.69 0.38
CA GLN A 124 12.07 1.29 0.16
C GLN A 124 12.01 0.94 -1.33
N THR A 125 12.17 -0.33 -1.63
CA THR A 125 11.92 -0.89 -2.96
C THR A 125 10.67 -1.76 -2.90
N LYS A 126 9.72 -1.54 -3.81
CA LYS A 126 8.55 -2.43 -3.95
C LYS A 126 8.72 -3.33 -5.16
N TYR A 127 8.20 -4.55 -5.08
CA TYR A 127 8.29 -5.55 -6.15
C TYR A 127 7.90 -4.99 -7.54
N ALA A 128 6.82 -4.21 -7.61
CA ALA A 128 6.30 -3.66 -8.85
C ALA A 128 6.90 -2.30 -9.26
N ILE A 129 7.79 -1.72 -8.45
CA ILE A 129 8.36 -0.37 -8.70
C ILE A 129 9.87 -0.49 -8.91
N THR A 130 10.35 0.02 -10.03
CA THR A 130 11.79 0.08 -10.30
C THR A 130 12.46 1.16 -9.47
N GLY A 131 13.52 0.78 -8.74
CA GLY A 131 14.31 1.70 -7.93
C GLY A 131 13.75 1.94 -6.54
N GLU A 132 14.38 2.86 -5.80
CA GLU A 132 13.97 3.25 -4.46
C GLU A 132 12.92 4.36 -4.50
N THR A 133 11.86 4.18 -3.72
CA THR A 133 10.84 5.20 -3.44
C THR A 133 10.91 5.64 -1.99
N LEU A 134 10.33 6.81 -1.69
CA LEU A 134 10.03 7.18 -0.31
C LEU A 134 8.72 6.53 0.13
N ALA A 135 8.64 6.18 1.40
CA ALA A 135 7.44 5.63 1.99
C ALA A 135 7.31 5.98 3.47
N ILE A 136 6.08 5.78 3.92
CA ILE A 136 5.66 5.84 5.31
C ILE A 136 5.55 4.40 5.84
N VAL A 137 5.40 4.25 7.15
CA VAL A 137 5.18 2.93 7.74
C VAL A 137 3.85 2.38 7.26
N GLY A 138 3.82 1.10 6.88
CA GLY A 138 2.60 0.50 6.35
C GLY A 138 2.66 -1.01 6.30
N GLY A 139 1.54 -1.66 6.60
CA GLY A 139 1.49 -3.11 6.70
C GLY A 139 0.07 -3.66 6.71
N MET A 140 -0.05 -4.97 6.52
CA MET A 140 -1.32 -5.70 6.57
C MET A 140 -1.74 -5.88 8.03
N LEU A 141 -3.06 -5.85 8.28
CA LEU A 141 -3.59 -6.31 9.54
C LEU A 141 -3.48 -7.83 9.63
N GLU A 142 -3.07 -8.34 10.78
CA GLU A 142 -3.16 -9.76 11.09
C GLU A 142 -4.58 -10.16 11.52
N PRO A 143 -4.97 -11.44 11.40
CA PRO A 143 -6.29 -11.90 11.83
C PRO A 143 -6.58 -11.59 13.31
N GLY A 144 -7.61 -10.79 13.56
CA GLY A 144 -8.03 -10.38 14.90
C GLY A 144 -7.29 -9.16 15.46
N GLU A 145 -6.34 -8.60 14.72
CA GLU A 145 -5.61 -7.40 15.09
C GLU A 145 -6.46 -6.14 14.85
N THR A 146 -6.45 -5.20 15.79
CA THR A 146 -7.01 -3.86 15.56
C THR A 146 -6.04 -3.01 14.73
N ALA A 147 -6.56 -2.00 14.02
CA ALA A 147 -5.71 -1.07 13.27
C ALA A 147 -4.62 -0.40 14.15
N ARG A 148 -4.92 -0.14 15.43
CA ARG A 148 -3.95 0.45 16.37
C ARG A 148 -2.84 -0.53 16.75
N GLU A 149 -3.17 -1.79 16.98
CA GLU A 149 -2.18 -2.84 17.28
C GLU A 149 -1.26 -3.05 16.07
N ALA A 150 -1.83 -3.17 14.88
CA ALA A 150 -1.08 -3.27 13.62
C ALA A 150 -0.14 -2.09 13.42
N ALA A 151 -0.64 -0.86 13.62
CA ALA A 151 0.15 0.35 13.46
C ALA A 151 1.33 0.41 14.44
N ALA A 152 1.14 -0.03 15.70
CA ALA A 152 2.21 -0.09 16.69
C ALA A 152 3.26 -1.16 16.36
N ARG A 153 2.82 -2.34 15.92
CA ARG A 153 3.69 -3.44 15.48
C ARG A 153 4.55 -3.03 14.29
N GLU A 154 3.95 -2.53 13.22
CA GLU A 154 4.65 -2.11 12.01
C GLU A 154 5.63 -0.95 12.28
N LEU A 155 5.27 -0.02 13.18
CA LEU A 155 6.18 1.05 13.60
C LEU A 155 7.44 0.53 14.30
N GLU A 156 7.29 -0.47 15.16
CA GLU A 156 8.42 -1.11 15.84
C GLU A 156 9.25 -1.96 14.87
N GLU A 157 8.60 -2.69 13.95
CA GLU A 157 9.28 -3.55 12.96
C GLU A 157 10.06 -2.76 11.91
N GLU A 158 9.46 -1.72 11.32
CA GLU A 158 10.06 -0.98 10.20
C GLU A 158 11.02 0.12 10.65
N LEU A 159 10.74 0.78 11.78
CA LEU A 159 11.53 1.92 12.27
C LEU A 159 12.19 1.70 13.64
N GLY A 160 11.83 0.65 14.38
CA GLY A 160 12.34 0.44 15.74
C GLY A 160 11.84 1.49 16.74
N LEU A 161 10.70 2.11 16.48
CA LEU A 161 10.15 3.22 17.27
C LEU A 161 8.88 2.81 18.00
N ARG A 162 8.53 3.58 19.04
CA ARG A 162 7.24 3.51 19.73
C ARG A 162 6.68 4.92 19.85
N ALA A 163 5.41 5.10 19.50
CA ALA A 163 4.73 6.39 19.60
C ALA A 163 4.18 6.60 21.02
N GLU A 164 4.32 7.82 21.53
CA GLU A 164 3.75 8.25 22.82
C GLU A 164 2.26 8.63 22.68
N GLU A 165 1.88 9.21 21.55
CA GLU A 165 0.52 9.63 21.23
C GLU A 165 0.06 8.98 19.92
N TRP A 166 -1.22 8.58 19.87
CA TRP A 166 -1.86 8.04 18.67
C TRP A 166 -3.06 8.90 18.31
N ARG A 167 -3.15 9.29 17.04
CA ARG A 167 -4.31 9.99 16.47
C ARG A 167 -4.85 9.19 15.31
N ASP A 168 -6.12 8.82 15.40
CA ASP A 168 -6.82 8.16 14.31
C ASP A 168 -7.21 9.20 13.24
N LEU A 169 -6.78 8.96 12.00
CA LEU A 169 -7.10 9.79 10.83
C LEU A 169 -8.27 9.23 10.02
N GLY A 170 -8.86 8.13 10.48
CA GLY A 170 -9.96 7.44 9.84
C GLY A 170 -9.52 6.35 8.87
N ALA A 171 -10.53 5.71 8.28
CA ALA A 171 -10.36 4.64 7.30
C ALA A 171 -10.90 5.07 5.94
N TYR A 172 -10.25 4.61 4.87
CA TYR A 172 -10.70 4.86 3.50
C TYR A 172 -10.46 3.65 2.62
N ARG A 173 -11.17 3.59 1.50
CA ARG A 173 -10.95 2.60 0.44
C ARG A 173 -10.13 3.22 -0.69
N PRO A 174 -8.93 2.71 -0.99
CA PRO A 174 -8.11 3.24 -2.09
C PRO A 174 -8.80 3.13 -3.46
N ALA A 175 -9.70 2.17 -3.61
CA ALA A 175 -10.29 1.78 -4.87
C ALA A 175 -11.79 1.48 -4.75
N ALA A 176 -12.59 2.36 -4.10
CA ALA A 176 -13.98 2.06 -3.72
C ALA A 176 -14.98 1.64 -4.82
N ASN A 177 -14.61 1.74 -6.10
CA ASN A 177 -15.41 1.33 -7.26
C ASN A 177 -14.88 0.06 -7.94
N ARG A 178 -13.88 -0.63 -7.38
CA ARG A 178 -13.22 -1.79 -8.00
C ARG A 178 -12.56 -2.68 -6.97
#